data_AF-A0A6G4UE69-F1
#
_entry.id   AF-A0A6G4UE69-F1
#
_cell.length_a   1.000
_cell.length_b   1.000
_cell.length_c   1.000
_cell.angle_alpha   90.00
_cell.angle_beta   90.00
_cell.angle_gamma   90.00
#
_symmetry.space_group_name_H-M   'P 1'
#
loop_
_entity.id
_entity.type
_entity.pdbx_description
1 polymer ?
#
loop_
_entity_poly.entity_id
_entity_poly.type
_entity_poly.pdbx_seq_one_letter_code
_entity_poly.pdbx_strand_id
1 'polypeptide(L)'
;MRRKKAIIAAVAAAVLLGGGAVAATALAGDERDTPAAGRDSGLPQATATVEQSTLTSTSTAQGTLGYAAERKVNAGSQGVLTWLAKSASDVRRDGRLYELNGSPVYLLYGSRPMYRELKQGAEGEDVRQLKQNLIALGYGSGLTADDEFTAGTSVGVKAWQKAHGLKQTGRVGPDRIAFAPGAVRVQSAEAAVGEHLAPGAQVMTTTGSERQVTFEVKVEEASGTEQGDAVTVDLPDGSKAKGRITGVGKTAESGGG
;
A
#
# COMPACT_ATOMS: atom_id res chain seq x y z
N MET A 1 -43.07 4.08 48.65
CA MET A 1 -43.37 2.73 48.12
C MET A 1 -42.57 2.50 46.85
N ARG A 2 -41.81 1.39 46.81
CA ARG A 2 -41.43 0.55 45.63
C ARG A 2 -40.68 1.20 44.44
N ARG A 3 -39.62 0.64 43.84
CA ARG A 3 -38.64 -0.45 44.09
C ARG A 3 -37.80 -0.53 42.77
N LYS A 4 -36.46 -0.54 42.87
CA LYS A 4 -35.45 -1.35 42.10
C LYS A 4 -35.41 -1.18 40.53
N LYS A 5 -34.31 -1.34 39.79
CA LYS A 5 -33.11 -2.19 39.90
C LYS A 5 -31.92 -1.57 39.13
N ALA A 6 -30.72 -1.78 39.64
CA ALA A 6 -29.45 -1.66 38.94
C ALA A 6 -29.14 -2.95 38.15
N ILE A 7 -28.36 -2.85 37.07
CA ILE A 7 -27.59 -3.96 36.51
C ILE A 7 -26.16 -3.46 36.24
N ILE A 8 -25.22 -4.11 36.91
CA ILE A 8 -23.77 -4.06 36.75
C ILE A 8 -23.39 -5.23 35.85
N ALA A 9 -22.45 -5.04 34.93
CA ALA A 9 -21.63 -6.13 34.42
C ALA A 9 -20.21 -5.60 34.14
N ALA A 10 -19.30 -5.92 35.06
CA ALA A 10 -17.87 -5.77 34.93
C ALA A 10 -17.30 -7.06 34.30
N VAL A 11 -16.39 -6.93 33.35
CA VAL A 11 -15.53 -8.04 32.91
C VAL A 11 -14.09 -7.58 33.04
N ALA A 12 -13.43 -8.07 34.08
CA ALA A 12 -11.98 -8.01 34.26
C ALA A 12 -11.42 -9.37 33.84
N ALA A 13 -10.54 -9.38 32.85
CA ALA A 13 -9.75 -10.55 32.49
C ALA A 13 -8.31 -10.35 32.99
N ALA A 14 -7.97 -11.06 34.08
CA ALA A 14 -6.61 -11.18 34.57
C ALA A 14 -5.97 -12.43 33.97
N VAL A 15 -4.93 -12.25 33.17
CA VAL A 15 -4.08 -13.34 32.65
C VAL A 15 -2.99 -13.60 33.67
N LEU A 16 -3.02 -14.77 34.31
CA LEU A 16 -1.96 -15.26 35.19
C LEU A 16 -0.92 -16.01 34.35
N LEU A 17 0.26 -15.42 34.22
CA LEU A 17 1.50 -16.11 33.88
C LEU A 17 2.26 -16.38 35.18
N GLY A 18 2.25 -17.63 35.64
CA GLY A 18 3.24 -18.19 36.57
C GLY A 18 3.61 -19.56 35.99
N GLY A 19 4.83 -19.85 35.58
CA GLY A 19 6.07 -19.59 36.31
C GLY A 19 6.46 -20.91 36.98
N GLY A 20 7.28 -21.71 36.29
CA GLY A 20 7.61 -23.08 36.67
C GLY A 20 8.33 -23.19 38.02
N ALA A 21 8.07 -24.30 38.72
CA ALA A 21 8.89 -24.76 39.83
C ALA A 21 9.23 -26.23 39.59
N VAL A 22 10.48 -26.46 39.18
CA VAL A 22 11.17 -27.75 39.22
C VAL A 22 11.60 -27.98 40.66
N ALA A 23 11.14 -29.06 41.28
CA ALA A 23 11.68 -29.53 42.57
C ALA A 23 12.18 -30.96 42.41
N ALA A 24 13.51 -31.11 42.42
CA ALA A 24 14.22 -32.38 42.40
C ALA A 24 14.40 -32.92 43.83
N THR A 25 14.10 -34.22 43.98
CA THR A 25 14.70 -35.25 44.85
C THR A 25 14.92 -34.99 46.35
N ALA A 26 14.35 -35.89 47.17
CA ALA A 26 15.04 -36.47 48.32
C ALA A 26 14.63 -37.94 48.52
N LEU A 27 15.65 -38.77 48.67
CA LEU A 27 15.70 -40.22 48.80
C LEU A 27 14.98 -40.78 50.04
N ALA A 28 14.35 -41.97 49.93
CA ALA A 28 14.64 -43.18 50.73
C ALA A 28 13.43 -44.12 50.81
N GLY A 29 13.63 -45.41 50.46
CA GLY A 29 12.67 -46.48 50.75
C GLY A 29 12.59 -47.53 49.65
N ASP A 30 13.54 -48.47 49.67
CA ASP A 30 13.56 -49.69 48.84
C ASP A 30 12.51 -50.67 49.37
N GLU A 31 11.44 -50.93 48.61
CA GLU A 31 10.69 -52.19 48.68
C GLU A 31 10.25 -52.55 47.26
N ARG A 32 10.88 -53.60 46.71
CA ARG A 32 10.43 -54.28 45.50
C ARG A 32 9.25 -55.16 45.88
N ASP A 33 8.07 -54.81 45.40
CA ASP A 33 6.98 -55.77 45.27
C ASP A 33 6.12 -55.48 44.05
N THR A 34 6.25 -56.38 43.06
CA THR A 34 5.24 -56.88 42.12
C THR A 34 4.48 -55.87 41.22
N PRO A 35 4.34 -56.12 39.89
CA PRO A 35 3.51 -55.27 39.03
C PRO A 35 2.04 -55.43 39.46
N ALA A 36 1.55 -54.48 40.26
CA ALA A 36 0.13 -54.35 40.53
C ALA A 36 -0.56 -54.01 39.22
N ALA A 37 -1.30 -54.99 38.68
CA ALA A 37 -2.32 -54.78 37.69
C ALA A 37 -3.07 -53.48 38.00
N GLY A 38 -3.12 -52.58 37.02
CA GLY A 38 -3.71 -51.25 37.16
C GLY A 38 -5.04 -51.35 37.88
N ARG A 39 -5.12 -50.72 39.06
CA ARG A 39 -6.40 -50.45 39.71
C ARG A 39 -7.14 -49.53 38.77
N ASP A 40 -8.05 -50.11 38.00
CA ASP A 40 -9.07 -49.39 37.25
C ASP A 40 -9.86 -48.59 38.29
N SER A 41 -9.56 -47.29 38.41
CA SER A 41 -10.00 -46.46 39.54
C SER A 41 -11.50 -46.20 39.56
N GLY A 42 -12.30 -46.84 38.69
CA GLY A 42 -13.75 -46.64 38.58
C GLY A 42 -14.16 -45.21 38.23
N LEU A 43 -13.20 -44.31 38.01
CA LEU A 43 -13.40 -42.94 37.61
C LEU A 43 -13.40 -42.90 36.08
N PRO A 44 -14.43 -42.33 35.43
CA PRO A 44 -14.42 -42.19 33.98
C PRO A 44 -13.20 -41.38 33.55
N GLN A 45 -12.61 -41.73 32.39
CA GLN A 45 -11.48 -40.98 31.87
C GLN A 45 -11.83 -39.49 31.76
N ALA A 46 -10.87 -38.64 32.11
CA ALA A 46 -11.04 -37.19 31.96
C ALA A 46 -11.29 -36.87 30.49
N THR A 47 -12.54 -36.56 30.14
CA THR A 47 -12.93 -36.09 28.81
C THR A 47 -12.93 -34.58 28.79
N ALA A 48 -12.51 -34.00 27.65
CA ALA A 48 -12.66 -32.58 27.36
C ALA A 48 -13.70 -32.41 26.24
N THR A 49 -14.52 -31.38 26.34
CA THR A 49 -15.50 -31.04 25.30
C THR A 49 -14.75 -30.59 24.04
N VAL A 50 -15.13 -31.11 22.87
CA VAL A 50 -14.56 -30.66 21.60
C VAL A 50 -15.14 -29.30 21.27
N GLU A 51 -14.30 -28.27 21.24
CA GLU A 51 -14.66 -26.92 20.81
C GLU A 51 -14.04 -26.60 19.45
N GLN A 52 -14.84 -26.05 18.54
CA GLN A 52 -14.35 -25.57 17.25
C GLN A 52 -13.99 -24.08 17.39
N SER A 53 -12.71 -23.74 17.18
CA SER A 53 -12.21 -22.36 17.22
C SER A 53 -11.34 -22.06 16.01
N THR A 54 -11.18 -20.78 15.68
CA THR A 54 -10.27 -20.35 14.62
C THR A 54 -8.84 -20.32 15.16
N LEU A 55 -8.00 -21.23 14.68
CA LEU A 55 -6.59 -21.23 14.99
C LEU A 55 -5.88 -20.16 14.16
N THR A 56 -5.25 -19.17 14.81
CA THR A 56 -4.45 -18.15 14.13
C THR A 56 -2.98 -18.54 14.22
N SER A 57 -2.33 -18.76 13.08
CA SER A 57 -0.87 -18.97 13.03
C SER A 57 -0.19 -17.62 12.77
N THR A 58 0.81 -17.28 13.58
CA THR A 58 1.60 -16.05 13.41
C THR A 58 3.05 -16.41 13.09
N SER A 59 3.55 -15.97 11.94
CA SER A 59 4.98 -16.04 11.59
C SER A 59 5.61 -14.65 11.63
N THR A 60 6.90 -14.59 11.96
CA THR A 60 7.70 -13.35 11.99
C THR A 60 8.87 -13.51 11.03
N ALA A 61 9.00 -12.55 10.12
CA ALA A 61 10.09 -12.47 9.16
C ALA A 61 10.76 -11.09 9.20
N GLN A 62 12.05 -11.03 8.88
CA GLN A 62 12.74 -9.75 8.70
C GLN A 62 12.48 -9.21 7.30
N GLY A 63 12.21 -7.92 7.18
CA GLY A 63 11.91 -7.26 5.93
C GLY A 63 12.67 -5.96 5.74
N THR A 64 12.83 -5.57 4.48
CA THR A 64 13.39 -4.28 4.09
C THR A 64 12.26 -3.29 3.87
N LEU A 65 12.34 -2.13 4.53
CA LEU A 65 11.44 -1.01 4.29
C LEU A 65 11.92 -0.24 3.06
N GLY A 66 11.13 -0.28 2.00
CA GLY A 66 11.34 0.47 0.77
C GLY A 66 10.11 1.28 0.38
N TYR A 67 10.08 1.68 -0.88
CA TYR A 67 8.95 2.33 -1.51
C TYR A 67 8.43 1.46 -2.65
N ALA A 68 7.16 1.65 -3.02
CA ALA A 68 6.59 0.91 -4.14
C ALA A 68 7.34 1.18 -5.46
N ALA A 69 7.26 0.20 -6.38
CA ALA A 69 8.04 0.08 -7.62
C ALA A 69 8.45 1.41 -8.30
N GLU A 70 9.73 1.46 -8.69
CA GLU A 70 10.32 2.55 -9.46
C GLU A 70 9.60 2.73 -10.81
N ARG A 71 9.41 3.98 -11.21
CA ARG A 71 8.84 4.37 -12.50
C ARG A 71 9.60 5.54 -13.09
N LYS A 72 9.89 5.41 -14.37
CA LYS A 72 10.47 6.47 -15.19
C LYS A 72 9.40 7.47 -15.59
N VAL A 73 9.68 8.74 -15.40
CA VAL A 73 8.90 9.85 -15.94
C VAL A 73 9.65 10.41 -17.13
N ASN A 74 9.01 10.35 -18.29
CA ASN A 74 9.60 10.79 -19.54
C ASN A 74 9.02 12.14 -19.97
N ALA A 75 9.77 12.88 -20.77
CA ALA A 75 9.36 14.12 -21.38
C ALA A 75 8.21 13.84 -22.36
N GLY A 76 7.03 14.42 -22.12
CA GLY A 76 5.88 14.25 -23.01
C GLY A 76 5.94 15.09 -24.28
N SER A 77 6.87 16.04 -24.35
CA SER A 77 7.11 16.88 -25.53
C SER A 77 8.58 17.29 -25.60
N GLN A 78 8.99 17.83 -26.75
CA GLN A 78 10.33 18.37 -26.91
C GLN A 78 10.47 19.75 -26.26
N GLY A 79 11.64 20.06 -25.70
CA GLY A 79 11.92 21.39 -25.17
C GLY A 79 13.12 21.43 -24.24
N VAL A 80 13.41 22.62 -23.73
CA VAL A 80 14.44 22.82 -22.71
C VAL A 80 13.81 22.61 -21.35
N LEU A 81 14.44 21.79 -20.50
CA LEU A 81 14.02 21.61 -19.11
C LEU A 81 14.29 22.91 -18.34
N THR A 82 13.24 23.64 -17.96
CA THR A 82 13.35 24.92 -17.25
C THR A 82 13.22 24.80 -15.74
N TRP A 83 12.61 23.71 -15.26
CA TRP A 83 12.46 23.43 -13.84
C TRP A 83 12.23 21.94 -13.59
N LEU A 84 12.68 21.45 -12.44
CA LEU A 84 12.54 20.06 -12.03
C LEU A 84 12.21 19.96 -10.54
N ALA A 85 11.30 19.07 -10.17
CA ALA A 85 11.03 18.76 -8.77
C ALA A 85 12.28 18.18 -8.10
N LYS A 86 12.56 18.64 -6.86
CA LYS A 86 13.77 18.24 -6.12
C LYS A 86 13.73 16.75 -5.78
N SER A 87 14.89 16.08 -5.81
CA SER A 87 15.03 14.72 -5.27
C SER A 87 14.51 14.65 -3.82
N ALA A 88 13.95 13.51 -3.45
CA ALA A 88 13.30 13.24 -2.18
C ALA A 88 12.04 14.10 -1.89
N SER A 89 11.49 14.82 -2.88
CA SER A 89 10.20 15.51 -2.74
C SER A 89 9.02 14.57 -3.05
N ASP A 90 7.92 14.74 -2.32
CA ASP A 90 6.66 14.04 -2.59
C ASP A 90 5.74 14.93 -3.42
N VAL A 91 5.39 14.46 -4.61
CA VAL A 91 4.49 15.13 -5.54
C VAL A 91 3.13 14.44 -5.48
N ARG A 92 2.10 15.18 -5.06
CA ARG A 92 0.71 14.71 -5.01
C ARG A 92 -0.05 15.06 -6.28
N ARG A 93 -1.31 14.62 -6.39
CA ARG A 93 -2.22 15.00 -7.49
C ARG A 93 -2.20 16.52 -7.67
N ASP A 94 -2.15 16.95 -8.93
CA ASP A 94 -2.03 18.35 -9.36
C ASP A 94 -0.69 19.02 -9.01
N GLY A 95 0.27 18.25 -8.48
CA GLY A 95 1.63 18.73 -8.20
C GLY A 95 2.48 18.80 -9.46
N ARG A 96 3.38 19.79 -9.54
CA ARG A 96 4.31 19.96 -10.66
C ARG A 96 5.44 18.94 -10.56
N LEU A 97 5.70 18.20 -11.63
CA LEU A 97 6.83 17.27 -11.75
C LEU A 97 8.04 17.97 -12.36
N TYR A 98 7.85 18.56 -13.53
CA TYR A 98 8.91 19.26 -14.27
C TYR A 98 8.30 20.35 -15.16
N GLU A 99 9.15 21.11 -15.83
CA GLU A 99 8.75 22.20 -16.71
C GLU A 99 9.59 22.21 -17.99
N LEU A 100 8.93 22.29 -19.15
CA LEU A 100 9.59 22.41 -20.45
C LEU A 100 9.25 23.76 -21.06
N ASN A 101 10.26 24.55 -21.44
CA ASN A 101 10.08 25.87 -22.06
C ASN A 101 9.12 26.80 -21.27
N GLY A 102 9.17 26.80 -19.93
CA GLY A 102 8.22 27.60 -19.14
C GLY A 102 6.87 26.93 -18.88
N SER A 103 6.62 25.76 -19.45
CA SER A 103 5.34 25.05 -19.37
C SER A 103 5.39 23.87 -18.40
N PRO A 104 4.65 23.91 -17.27
CA PRO A 104 4.69 22.86 -16.27
C PRO A 104 3.94 21.59 -16.72
N VAL A 105 4.50 20.45 -16.35
CA VAL A 105 3.87 19.12 -16.43
C VAL A 105 3.44 18.69 -15.04
N TYR A 106 2.14 18.45 -14.90
CA TYR A 106 1.49 18.12 -13.63
C TYR A 106 1.27 16.62 -13.48
N LEU A 107 1.32 16.15 -12.24
CA LEU A 107 0.97 14.78 -11.88
C LEU A 107 -0.54 14.64 -11.74
N LEU A 108 -1.15 13.78 -12.54
CA LEU A 108 -2.51 13.28 -12.29
C LEU A 108 -2.50 11.79 -12.00
N TYR A 109 -3.57 11.28 -11.39
CA TYR A 109 -3.62 9.87 -11.01
C TYR A 109 -4.24 9.00 -12.10
N GLY A 110 -3.58 7.92 -12.46
CA GLY A 110 -4.06 7.02 -13.50
C GLY A 110 -3.18 5.79 -13.63
N SER A 111 -3.77 4.68 -14.08
CA SER A 111 -3.03 3.43 -14.31
C SER A 111 -2.33 3.40 -15.66
N ARG A 112 -2.80 4.20 -16.62
CA ARG A 112 -2.24 4.31 -17.97
C ARG A 112 -1.47 5.63 -18.15
N PRO A 113 -0.35 5.63 -18.87
CA PRO A 113 0.42 6.84 -19.16
C PRO A 113 -0.38 7.79 -20.07
N MET A 114 -0.01 9.07 -20.08
CA MET A 114 -0.53 10.04 -21.05
C MET A 114 0.22 9.84 -22.37
N TYR A 115 -0.42 9.20 -23.36
CA TYR A 115 0.23 8.83 -24.64
C TYR A 115 -0.29 9.59 -25.87
N ARG A 116 -1.35 10.40 -25.71
CA ARG A 116 -1.96 11.19 -26.78
C ARG A 116 -2.58 12.46 -26.22
N GLU A 117 -2.90 13.42 -27.10
CA GLU A 117 -3.74 14.56 -26.74
C GLU A 117 -5.20 14.11 -26.55
N LEU A 118 -5.81 14.54 -25.45
CA LEU A 118 -7.23 14.38 -25.15
C LEU A 118 -7.99 15.67 -25.46
N LYS A 119 -9.05 15.52 -26.25
CA LYS A 119 -9.92 16.60 -26.73
C LYS A 119 -11.33 16.07 -26.95
N GLN A 120 -12.27 16.97 -27.20
CA GLN A 120 -13.66 16.60 -27.49
C GLN A 120 -13.75 15.55 -28.62
N GLY A 121 -14.55 14.51 -28.39
CA GLY A 121 -14.69 13.34 -29.28
C GLY A 121 -13.65 12.25 -29.06
N ALA A 122 -12.69 12.42 -28.14
CA ALA A 122 -11.84 11.32 -27.71
C ALA A 122 -12.61 10.35 -26.81
N GLU A 123 -12.30 9.06 -26.94
CA GLU A 123 -12.90 8.01 -26.12
C GLU A 123 -11.82 7.07 -25.57
N GLY A 124 -11.99 6.57 -24.34
CA GLY A 124 -11.17 5.53 -23.74
C GLY A 124 -10.90 5.69 -22.24
N GLU A 125 -10.20 4.71 -21.67
CA GLU A 125 -9.83 4.68 -20.24
C GLU A 125 -8.99 5.90 -19.81
N ASP A 126 -8.18 6.46 -20.73
CA ASP A 126 -7.39 7.67 -20.50
C ASP A 126 -8.28 8.91 -20.32
N VAL A 127 -9.42 8.97 -21.01
CA VAL A 127 -10.46 9.98 -20.79
C VAL A 127 -11.14 9.78 -19.44
N ARG A 128 -11.49 8.54 -19.09
CA ARG A 128 -12.10 8.23 -17.79
C ARG A 128 -11.23 8.66 -16.63
N GLN A 129 -9.94 8.31 -16.64
CA GLN A 129 -9.03 8.72 -15.56
C GLN A 129 -8.82 10.25 -15.54
N LEU A 130 -8.78 10.93 -16.70
CA LEU A 130 -8.76 12.40 -16.72
C LEU A 130 -9.99 12.99 -16.02
N LYS A 131 -11.20 12.48 -16.35
CA LYS A 131 -12.45 12.94 -15.74
C LYS A 131 -12.49 12.67 -14.24
N GLN A 132 -12.00 11.52 -13.78
CA GLN A 132 -11.86 11.23 -12.34
C GLN A 132 -10.96 12.25 -11.63
N ASN A 133 -9.85 12.65 -12.24
CA ASN A 133 -9.00 13.70 -11.67
C ASN A 133 -9.69 15.05 -11.66
N LEU A 134 -10.35 15.46 -12.76
CA LEU A 134 -11.08 16.72 -12.81
C LEU A 134 -12.17 16.78 -11.73
N ILE A 135 -12.93 15.71 -11.54
CA ILE A 135 -13.93 15.59 -10.47
C ILE A 135 -13.26 15.74 -9.10
N ALA A 136 -12.18 15.00 -8.85
CA ALA A 136 -11.52 15.01 -7.57
C ALA A 136 -10.80 16.34 -7.25
N LEU A 137 -10.47 17.13 -8.26
CA LEU A 137 -9.90 18.47 -8.13
C LEU A 137 -10.97 19.58 -8.11
N GLY A 138 -12.25 19.23 -8.20
CA GLY A 138 -13.35 20.19 -8.18
C GLY A 138 -13.65 20.87 -9.53
N TYR A 139 -13.00 20.44 -10.62
CA TYR A 139 -13.25 20.94 -11.98
C TYR A 139 -14.27 20.10 -12.77
N GLY A 140 -14.77 19.00 -12.18
CA GLY A 140 -15.67 18.05 -12.85
C GLY A 140 -17.15 18.22 -12.51
N SER A 141 -17.64 19.42 -12.25
CA SER A 141 -19.06 19.64 -11.93
C SER A 141 -19.97 19.14 -13.05
N GLY A 142 -20.88 18.21 -12.73
CA GLY A 142 -21.75 17.56 -13.71
C GLY A 142 -21.07 16.52 -14.62
N LEU A 143 -19.81 16.15 -14.36
CA LEU A 143 -19.13 15.08 -15.09
C LEU A 143 -19.38 13.72 -14.44
N THR A 144 -19.67 12.73 -15.27
CA THR A 144 -19.59 11.31 -14.92
C THR A 144 -18.26 10.76 -15.39
N ALA A 145 -17.59 9.91 -14.61
CA ALA A 145 -16.36 9.24 -15.02
C ALA A 145 -16.63 8.08 -15.99
N ASP A 146 -17.19 8.40 -17.16
CA ASP A 146 -17.29 7.53 -18.34
C ASP A 146 -16.07 7.71 -19.27
N ASP A 147 -16.04 6.95 -20.37
CA ASP A 147 -14.93 6.95 -21.33
C ASP A 147 -15.02 8.07 -22.38
N GLU A 148 -16.05 8.92 -22.37
CA GLU A 148 -16.29 9.89 -23.45
C GLU A 148 -15.86 11.32 -23.08
N PHE A 149 -15.08 11.93 -23.98
CA PHE A 149 -14.65 13.32 -23.85
C PHE A 149 -15.70 14.22 -24.50
N THR A 150 -16.70 14.61 -23.72
CA THR A 150 -17.78 15.50 -24.15
C THR A 150 -17.42 16.98 -24.01
N ALA A 151 -18.33 17.87 -24.43
CA ALA A 151 -18.20 19.31 -24.20
C ALA A 151 -18.06 19.66 -22.71
N GLY A 152 -18.74 18.92 -21.83
CA GLY A 152 -18.62 19.08 -20.38
C GLY A 152 -17.18 18.82 -19.91
N THR A 153 -16.55 17.74 -20.39
CA THR A 153 -15.14 17.45 -20.07
C THR A 153 -14.23 18.58 -20.54
N SER A 154 -14.48 19.15 -21.73
CA SER A 154 -13.71 20.31 -22.22
C SER A 154 -13.83 21.52 -21.31
N VAL A 155 -15.03 21.80 -20.76
CA VAL A 155 -15.24 22.86 -19.77
C VAL A 155 -14.43 22.59 -18.50
N GLY A 156 -14.43 21.36 -17.99
CA GLY A 156 -13.62 20.98 -16.84
C GLY A 156 -12.13 21.16 -17.07
N VAL A 157 -11.62 20.75 -18.25
CA VAL A 157 -10.23 21.00 -18.64
C VAL A 157 -9.92 22.50 -18.73
N LYS A 158 -10.82 23.32 -19.30
CA LYS A 158 -10.63 24.78 -19.36
C LYS A 158 -10.61 25.42 -17.97
N ALA A 159 -11.40 24.91 -17.03
CA ALA A 159 -11.41 25.38 -15.65
C ALA A 159 -10.09 25.04 -14.94
N TRP A 160 -9.62 23.78 -15.09
CA TRP A 160 -8.31 23.35 -14.58
C TRP A 160 -7.17 24.18 -15.19
N GLN A 161 -7.18 24.39 -16.51
CA GLN A 161 -6.19 25.24 -17.20
C GLN A 161 -6.19 26.66 -16.67
N LYS A 162 -7.37 27.26 -16.47
CA LYS A 162 -7.52 28.62 -15.92
C LYS A 162 -6.90 28.73 -14.52
N ALA A 163 -7.16 27.74 -13.65
CA ALA A 163 -6.62 27.72 -12.29
C ALA A 163 -5.08 27.68 -12.27
N HIS A 164 -4.46 27.11 -13.31
CA HIS A 164 -3.01 27.01 -13.47
C HIS A 164 -2.40 28.12 -14.32
N GLY A 165 -3.17 29.17 -14.69
CA GLY A 165 -2.70 30.25 -15.55
C GLY A 165 -2.37 29.81 -16.99
N LEU A 166 -2.89 28.66 -17.42
CA LEU A 166 -2.67 28.12 -18.77
C LEU A 166 -3.70 28.66 -19.76
N LYS A 167 -3.35 28.62 -21.05
CA LYS A 167 -4.32 28.87 -22.14
C LYS A 167 -5.46 27.84 -22.05
N GLN A 168 -6.69 28.33 -22.03
CA GLN A 168 -7.90 27.52 -21.87
C GLN A 168 -8.33 26.83 -23.18
N THR A 169 -7.47 25.96 -23.71
CA THR A 169 -7.72 25.22 -24.96
C THR A 169 -8.84 24.18 -24.81
N GLY A 170 -9.10 23.70 -23.60
CA GLY A 170 -10.00 22.57 -23.35
C GLY A 170 -9.50 21.24 -23.90
N ARG A 171 -8.19 21.17 -24.17
CA ARG A 171 -7.44 20.01 -24.65
C ARG A 171 -6.24 19.80 -23.74
N VAL A 172 -5.81 18.58 -23.52
CA VAL A 172 -4.65 18.31 -22.69
C VAL A 172 -3.86 17.12 -23.20
N GLY A 173 -2.53 17.21 -23.14
CA GLY A 173 -1.61 16.24 -23.70
C GLY A 173 -0.49 15.84 -22.75
N PRO A 174 0.43 14.98 -23.21
CA PRO A 174 1.65 14.62 -22.48
C PRO A 174 2.55 15.84 -22.19
N ASP A 175 2.37 16.95 -22.90
CA ASP A 175 3.03 18.23 -22.68
C ASP A 175 2.56 18.97 -21.41
N ARG A 176 1.49 18.49 -20.76
CA ARG A 176 0.91 19.11 -19.55
C ARG A 176 0.64 18.15 -18.42
N ILE A 177 0.42 16.87 -18.71
CA ILE A 177 0.07 15.86 -17.71
C ILE A 177 0.97 14.65 -17.86
N ALA A 178 1.49 14.17 -16.73
CA ALA A 178 1.97 12.81 -16.59
C ALA A 178 1.08 12.06 -15.59
N PHE A 179 0.68 10.84 -15.95
CA PHE A 179 -0.12 9.99 -15.07
C PHE A 179 0.76 9.05 -14.25
N ALA A 180 0.41 8.87 -12.98
CA ALA A 180 0.92 7.78 -12.15
C ALA A 180 -0.20 7.22 -11.26
N PRO A 181 -0.14 5.95 -10.82
CA PRO A 181 -1.15 5.36 -9.93
C PRO A 181 -1.51 6.13 -8.64
N GLY A 182 -0.67 7.06 -8.18
CA GLY A 182 -0.91 7.85 -6.98
C GLY A 182 0.15 8.91 -6.78
N ALA A 183 0.29 9.40 -5.54
CA ALA A 183 1.36 10.32 -5.18
C ALA A 183 2.73 9.64 -5.35
N VAL A 184 3.67 10.37 -5.91
CA VAL A 184 5.01 9.88 -6.24
C VAL A 184 6.07 10.59 -5.43
N ARG A 185 7.16 9.90 -5.15
CA ARG A 185 8.36 10.48 -4.55
C ARG A 185 9.44 10.55 -5.61
N VAL A 186 10.08 11.71 -5.77
CA VAL A 186 11.20 11.87 -6.71
C VAL A 186 12.42 11.16 -6.13
N GLN A 187 12.90 10.13 -6.81
CA GLN A 187 14.09 9.38 -6.40
C GLN A 187 15.35 10.06 -6.91
N SER A 188 15.42 10.26 -8.22
CA SER A 188 16.57 10.86 -8.91
C SER A 188 16.12 11.71 -10.08
N ALA A 189 16.93 12.72 -10.41
CA ALA A 189 16.85 13.47 -11.64
C ALA A 189 17.78 12.81 -12.66
N GLU A 190 17.28 12.49 -13.86
CA GLU A 190 18.13 12.00 -14.95
C GLU A 190 18.42 13.07 -16.01
N ALA A 191 17.64 14.16 -16.02
CA ALA A 191 17.88 15.33 -16.84
C ALA A 191 18.23 16.56 -15.98
N ALA A 192 19.04 17.46 -16.52
CA ALA A 192 19.44 18.70 -15.86
C ALA A 192 18.67 19.92 -16.38
N VAL A 193 18.43 20.92 -15.52
CA VAL A 193 17.85 22.20 -15.96
C VAL A 193 18.79 22.84 -16.99
N GLY A 194 18.23 23.26 -18.12
CA GLY A 194 18.95 23.75 -19.30
C GLY A 194 19.19 22.69 -20.38
N GLU A 195 18.92 21.42 -20.11
CA GLU A 195 19.05 20.33 -21.08
C GLU A 195 17.93 20.35 -22.12
N HIS A 196 18.27 20.02 -23.37
CA HIS A 196 17.31 19.84 -24.46
C HIS A 196 16.81 18.41 -24.48
N LEU A 197 15.51 18.22 -24.31
CA LEU A 197 14.87 16.92 -24.25
C LEU A 197 14.02 16.69 -25.49
N ALA A 198 14.10 15.46 -26.03
CA ALA A 198 13.19 14.96 -27.04
C ALA A 198 11.99 14.25 -26.38
N PRO A 199 10.86 14.06 -27.09
CA PRO A 199 9.74 13.29 -26.56
C PRO A 199 10.20 11.87 -26.23
N GLY A 200 9.88 11.40 -25.03
CA GLY A 200 10.29 10.09 -24.53
C GLY A 200 11.65 10.08 -23.80
N ALA A 201 12.42 11.16 -23.82
CA ALA A 201 13.64 11.27 -23.02
C ALA A 201 13.31 11.17 -21.52
N GLN A 202 14.14 10.44 -20.77
CA GLN A 202 13.91 10.25 -19.33
C GLN A 202 14.24 11.55 -18.57
N VAL A 203 13.32 12.01 -17.73
CA VAL A 203 13.46 13.26 -16.95
C VAL A 203 13.82 12.96 -15.50
N MET A 204 13.07 12.06 -14.87
CA MET A 204 13.26 11.67 -13.48
C MET A 204 12.78 10.23 -13.23
N THR A 205 13.33 9.61 -12.19
CA THR A 205 12.85 8.36 -11.64
C THR A 205 12.05 8.68 -10.38
N THR A 206 10.90 8.02 -10.26
CA THR A 206 9.98 8.19 -9.14
C THR A 206 9.65 6.85 -8.52
N THR A 207 9.38 6.82 -7.23
CA THR A 207 8.79 5.67 -6.54
C THR A 207 7.35 5.99 -6.15
N GLY A 208 6.59 4.98 -5.72
CA GLY A 208 5.40 5.26 -4.92
C GLY A 208 5.77 6.05 -3.66
N SER A 209 4.88 6.93 -3.20
CA SER A 209 5.07 7.65 -1.91
C SER A 209 4.73 6.77 -0.69
N GLU A 210 4.01 5.66 -0.92
CA GLU A 210 3.71 4.69 0.13
C GLU A 210 4.93 3.84 0.46
N ARG A 211 5.15 3.63 1.76
CA ARG A 211 6.17 2.73 2.27
C ARG A 211 5.73 1.28 2.06
N GLN A 212 6.58 0.47 1.45
CA GLN A 212 6.36 -0.96 1.24
C GLN A 212 7.42 -1.75 2.00
N VAL A 213 7.01 -2.82 2.67
CA VAL A 213 7.95 -3.76 3.31
C VAL A 213 8.00 -5.02 2.46
N THR A 214 9.20 -5.41 2.06
CA THR A 214 9.44 -6.70 1.39
C THR A 214 10.19 -7.60 2.36
N PHE A 215 9.69 -8.81 2.58
CA PHE A 215 10.29 -9.80 3.45
C PHE A 215 10.25 -11.16 2.78
N GLU A 216 11.25 -11.99 3.06
CA GLU A 216 11.31 -13.36 2.57
C GLU A 216 10.67 -14.29 3.59
N VAL A 217 9.83 -15.21 3.09
CA VAL A 217 9.12 -16.21 3.89
C VAL A 217 9.48 -17.59 3.36
N LYS A 218 9.67 -18.55 4.26
CA LYS A 218 9.88 -19.94 3.86
C LYS A 218 8.64 -20.45 3.11
N VAL A 219 8.85 -21.26 2.07
CA VAL A 219 7.76 -21.75 1.19
C VAL A 219 6.66 -22.45 1.99
N GLU A 220 7.02 -23.18 3.04
CA GLU A 220 6.10 -23.88 3.96
C GLU A 220 5.16 -22.93 4.73
N GLU A 221 5.60 -21.70 4.99
CA GLU A 221 4.83 -20.67 5.68
C GLU A 221 4.08 -19.76 4.68
N ALA A 222 4.64 -19.59 3.47
CA ALA A 222 4.05 -18.78 2.41
C ALA A 222 2.75 -19.38 1.85
N SER A 223 2.54 -20.70 1.95
CA SER A 223 1.32 -21.36 1.44
C SER A 223 0.03 -20.92 2.15
N GLY A 224 0.13 -20.33 3.35
CA GLY A 224 -1.01 -19.76 4.09
C GLY A 224 -1.14 -18.24 4.00
N THR A 225 -0.35 -17.59 3.13
CA THR A 225 -0.29 -16.13 3.02
C THR A 225 -0.98 -15.67 1.74
N GLU A 226 -1.97 -14.79 1.86
CA GLU A 226 -2.74 -14.25 0.74
C GLU A 226 -2.64 -12.73 0.61
N GLN A 227 -2.91 -12.23 -0.60
CA GLN A 227 -3.05 -10.79 -0.81
C GLN A 227 -4.24 -10.27 0.01
N GLY A 228 -4.00 -9.23 0.80
CA GLY A 228 -5.02 -8.61 1.66
C GLY A 228 -4.87 -8.95 3.15
N ASP A 229 -4.06 -9.96 3.49
CA ASP A 229 -3.79 -10.35 4.87
C ASP A 229 -3.24 -9.18 5.69
N ALA A 230 -3.75 -9.04 6.91
CA ALA A 230 -3.33 -7.99 7.83
C ALA A 230 -1.98 -8.34 8.46
N VAL A 231 -1.06 -7.39 8.42
CA VAL A 231 0.28 -7.54 9.01
C VAL A 231 0.57 -6.39 9.96
N THR A 232 1.40 -6.67 10.97
CA THR A 232 1.98 -5.64 11.84
C THR A 232 3.48 -5.60 11.59
N VAL A 233 4.01 -4.41 11.33
CA VAL A 233 5.43 -4.18 11.08
C VAL A 233 6.01 -3.47 12.30
N ASP A 234 7.04 -4.06 12.89
CA ASP A 234 7.87 -3.41 13.90
C ASP A 234 9.01 -2.64 13.20
N LEU A 235 9.05 -1.33 13.39
CA LEU A 235 9.98 -0.43 12.71
C LEU A 235 11.28 -0.28 13.52
N PRO A 236 12.41 0.09 12.88
CA PRO A 236 13.70 0.26 13.57
C PRO A 236 13.71 1.33 14.66
N ASP A 237 12.78 2.28 14.61
CA ASP A 237 12.58 3.32 15.63
C ASP A 237 11.77 2.83 16.85
N GLY A 238 11.39 1.54 16.87
CA GLY A 238 10.59 0.91 17.92
C GLY A 238 9.08 1.10 17.78
N SER A 239 8.61 1.83 16.75
CA SER A 239 7.18 2.02 16.50
C SER A 239 6.57 0.82 15.76
N LYS A 240 5.24 0.66 15.86
CA LYS A 240 4.48 -0.37 15.14
C LYS A 240 3.59 0.24 14.06
N ALA A 241 3.60 -0.34 12.87
CA ALA A 241 2.73 0.06 11.77
C ALA A 241 1.81 -1.10 11.35
N LYS A 242 0.54 -0.79 11.06
CA LYS A 242 -0.39 -1.75 10.47
C LYS A 242 -0.27 -1.71 8.95
N GLY A 243 -0.28 -2.87 8.30
CA GLY A 243 -0.20 -2.99 6.85
C GLY A 243 -1.10 -4.11 6.31
N ARG A 244 -1.12 -4.25 4.99
CA ARG A 244 -1.68 -5.41 4.29
C ARG A 244 -0.69 -5.94 3.27
N ILE A 245 -0.77 -7.24 3.01
CA ILE A 245 -0.01 -7.87 1.94
C ILE A 245 -0.56 -7.42 0.59
N THR A 246 0.25 -6.73 -0.20
CA THR A 246 -0.13 -6.23 -1.52
C THR A 246 0.18 -7.21 -2.65
N GLY A 247 1.00 -8.22 -2.40
CA GLY A 247 1.30 -9.31 -3.33
C GLY A 247 2.23 -10.34 -2.72
N VAL A 248 2.17 -11.57 -3.22
CA VAL A 248 3.05 -12.67 -2.84
C VAL A 248 3.89 -13.06 -4.06
N GLY A 249 5.20 -13.11 -3.91
CA GLY A 249 6.13 -13.49 -4.98
C GLY A 249 5.89 -14.94 -5.41
N LYS A 250 5.97 -15.21 -6.72
CA LYS A 250 5.76 -16.56 -7.30
C LYS A 250 7.06 -17.36 -7.46
N THR A 251 8.18 -16.79 -7.05
CA THR A 251 9.52 -17.34 -7.22
C THR A 251 10.14 -17.62 -5.86
N ALA A 252 10.60 -18.85 -5.65
CA ALA A 252 11.40 -19.24 -4.50
C ALA A 252 12.87 -19.32 -4.94
N GLU A 253 13.74 -18.60 -4.24
CA GLU A 253 15.19 -18.75 -4.42
C GLU A 253 15.66 -19.94 -3.57
N SER A 254 16.45 -20.85 -4.16
CA SER A 254 17.05 -21.94 -3.38
C SER A 254 18.16 -21.34 -2.53
N GLY A 255 17.95 -21.28 -1.21
CA GLY A 255 19.00 -20.87 -0.27
C GLY A 255 20.27 -21.71 -0.52
N GLY A 256 21.35 -21.04 -0.91
CA GLY A 256 22.67 -21.66 -1.03
C GLY A 256 23.13 -22.17 0.33
N GLY A 257 23.60 -23.41 0.37
CA GLY A 257 24.18 -24.05 1.55
C GLY A 257 25.53 -23.48 1.97
#